data_AF-A0A7J6THZ1-F1
#
_entry.id   AF-A0A7J6THZ1-F1
#
_cell.length_a   1.000
_cell.length_b   1.000
_cell.length_c   1.000
_cell.angle_alpha   90.00
_cell.angle_beta   90.00
_cell.angle_gamma   90.00
#
_symmetry.space_group_name_H-M   'P 1'
#
loop_
_entity.id
_entity.type
_entity.pdbx_description
1 polymer ?
#
loop_
_entity_poly.entity_id
_entity_poly.type
_entity_poly.pdbx_seq_one_letter_code
_entity_poly.pdbx_strand_id
1 'polypeptide(L)'
;MEDPKITKPQPKPVPIHEPPKEDDEEKEKQRQQRRHWKRRNPDWRARKAGAGSLPLLYVPTRDYEVYANTLVGYPARVKLYPGMPRTVKDFDKMEPGLLALEFGAEYIVPGGRFTSMYGWDSYFIILGMLSSSEPPEPRLLETAVSMLRQQVYEIENYGALLNANRSYFLNRSQPPFLSSTLMALLPYIKNDTKLVSRATAAIVKEYDNVWKCGHRYDRATGLSRATEIGHYAWMKDLTGNARKRAIRSDMAIQESGHDTTARLTRTDACDIATVDLN
;
A
#
# COMPACT_ATOMS: atom_id res chain seq x y z
N MET A 1 6.54 4.99 66.90
CA MET A 1 5.55 5.37 65.89
C MET A 1 5.84 4.50 64.68
N GLU A 2 5.07 3.43 64.49
CA GLU A 2 5.20 2.52 63.35
C GLU A 2 4.32 3.02 62.19
N ASP A 3 4.87 3.06 60.98
CA ASP A 3 4.15 3.46 59.76
C ASP A 3 3.03 2.48 59.41
N PRO A 4 1.84 2.95 58.99
CA PRO A 4 0.75 2.07 58.62
C PRO A 4 1.02 1.39 57.26
N LYS A 5 1.04 0.05 57.25
CA LYS A 5 1.11 -0.78 56.04
C LYS A 5 -0.11 -0.52 55.16
N ILE A 6 0.09 0.15 54.02
CA ILE A 6 -0.92 0.27 52.96
C ILE A 6 -1.01 -1.06 52.21
N THR A 7 -2.06 -1.84 52.48
CA THR A 7 -2.45 -3.00 51.68
C THR A 7 -3.09 -2.53 50.38
N LYS A 8 -2.40 -2.67 49.25
CA LYS A 8 -2.99 -2.47 47.92
C LYS A 8 -4.05 -3.55 47.67
N PRO A 9 -5.29 -3.22 47.27
CA PRO A 9 -6.29 -4.22 46.93
C PRO A 9 -5.85 -4.99 45.69
N GLN A 10 -5.96 -6.32 45.73
CA GLN A 10 -5.72 -7.15 44.54
C GLN A 10 -6.82 -6.89 43.49
N PRO A 11 -6.46 -6.79 42.20
CA PRO A 11 -7.44 -6.59 41.14
C PRO A 11 -8.37 -7.80 41.08
N LYS A 12 -9.68 -7.57 41.10
CA LYS A 12 -10.68 -8.61 40.84
C LYS A 12 -10.48 -9.12 39.40
N PRO A 13 -10.50 -10.43 39.13
CA PRO A 13 -10.41 -10.95 37.77
C PRO A 13 -11.58 -10.40 36.95
N VAL A 14 -11.26 -9.74 35.83
CA VAL A 14 -12.24 -9.29 34.85
C VAL A 14 -12.83 -10.55 34.20
N PRO A 15 -14.16 -10.70 34.11
CA PRO A 15 -14.74 -11.81 33.36
C PRO A 15 -14.24 -11.76 31.92
N ILE A 16 -13.57 -12.83 31.48
CA ILE A 16 -13.23 -12.99 30.07
C ILE A 16 -14.57 -13.21 29.36
N HIS A 17 -15.10 -12.19 28.70
CA HIS A 17 -16.21 -12.36 27.79
C HIS A 17 -15.75 -13.30 26.67
N GLU A 18 -16.27 -14.52 26.65
CA GLU A 18 -16.12 -15.38 25.47
C GLU A 18 -16.66 -14.60 24.26
N PRO A 19 -15.91 -14.53 23.15
CA PRO A 19 -16.41 -13.89 21.95
C PRO A 19 -17.71 -14.57 21.54
N PRO A 20 -18.73 -13.81 21.08
CA PRO A 20 -19.99 -14.40 20.65
C PRO A 20 -19.72 -15.49 19.61
N LYS A 21 -20.39 -16.65 19.77
CA LYS A 21 -20.27 -17.76 18.82
C LYS A 21 -20.70 -17.24 17.44
N GLU A 22 -19.76 -17.15 16.50
CA GLU A 22 -20.04 -16.81 15.11
C GLU A 22 -21.05 -17.82 14.53
N ASP A 23 -22.20 -17.32 14.09
CA ASP A 23 -23.23 -18.07 13.38
C ASP A 23 -22.64 -18.65 12.07
N ASP A 24 -23.08 -19.85 11.70
CA ASP A 24 -22.64 -20.55 10.50
C ASP A 24 -22.95 -19.75 9.22
N GLU A 25 -23.97 -18.88 9.24
CA GLU A 25 -24.24 -17.93 8.16
C GLU A 25 -23.14 -16.86 8.03
N GLU A 26 -22.60 -16.36 9.13
CA GLU A 26 -21.50 -15.37 9.13
C GLU A 26 -20.17 -16.03 8.72
N LYS A 27 -19.93 -17.28 9.14
CA LYS A 27 -18.80 -18.09 8.65
C LYS A 27 -18.90 -18.38 7.15
N GLU A 28 -20.09 -18.67 6.64
CA GLU A 28 -20.28 -18.91 5.20
C GLU A 28 -20.13 -17.59 4.41
N LYS A 29 -20.61 -16.46 4.91
CA LYS A 29 -20.34 -15.13 4.32
C LYS A 29 -18.84 -14.81 4.30
N GLN A 30 -18.11 -15.07 5.38
CA GLN A 30 -16.66 -14.91 5.43
C GLN A 30 -15.93 -15.90 4.50
N ARG A 31 -16.39 -17.15 4.38
CA ARG A 31 -15.85 -18.13 3.42
C ARG A 31 -16.10 -17.73 1.98
N GLN A 32 -17.28 -17.19 1.67
CA GLN A 32 -17.63 -16.66 0.36
C GLN A 32 -16.80 -15.42 0.04
N GLN A 33 -16.63 -14.49 0.98
CA GLN A 33 -15.71 -13.35 0.86
C GLN A 33 -14.27 -13.83 0.65
N ARG A 34 -13.78 -14.84 1.38
CA ARG A 34 -12.44 -15.43 1.17
C ARG A 34 -12.28 -16.12 -0.18
N ARG A 35 -13.30 -16.85 -0.66
CA ARG A 35 -13.31 -17.48 -2.00
C ARG A 35 -13.34 -16.43 -3.11
N HIS A 36 -14.12 -15.38 -2.89
CA HIS A 36 -14.23 -14.22 -3.76
C HIS A 36 -12.90 -13.45 -3.83
N TRP A 37 -12.30 -13.18 -2.67
CA TRP A 37 -10.97 -12.59 -2.50
C TRP A 37 -9.92 -13.43 -3.22
N LYS A 38 -9.88 -14.77 -3.03
CA LYS A 38 -8.93 -15.64 -3.74
C LYS A 38 -9.08 -15.60 -5.27
N ARG A 39 -10.30 -15.50 -5.82
CA ARG A 39 -10.51 -15.40 -7.28
C ARG A 39 -10.13 -14.02 -7.84
N ARG A 40 -10.15 -12.99 -7.01
CA ARG A 40 -9.93 -11.59 -7.39
C ARG A 40 -8.58 -11.03 -6.99
N ASN A 41 -7.88 -11.67 -6.05
CA ASN A 41 -6.56 -11.27 -5.61
C ASN A 41 -5.54 -11.65 -6.71
N PRO A 42 -4.82 -10.66 -7.26
CA PRO A 42 -3.85 -10.88 -8.32
C PRO A 42 -2.68 -11.79 -7.91
N ASP A 43 -2.31 -11.90 -6.63
CA ASP A 43 -1.30 -12.85 -6.13
C ASP A 43 -1.68 -14.30 -6.49
N TRP A 44 -2.98 -14.61 -6.44
CA TRP A 44 -3.49 -15.92 -6.82
C TRP A 44 -3.55 -16.11 -8.35
N ARG A 45 -3.84 -15.04 -9.10
CA ARG A 45 -3.76 -15.07 -10.58
C ARG A 45 -2.32 -15.18 -11.09
N ALA A 46 -1.37 -14.54 -10.42
CA ALA A 46 0.08 -14.66 -10.69
C ALA A 46 0.55 -16.10 -10.49
N ARG A 47 0.05 -16.80 -9.46
CA ARG A 47 0.27 -18.25 -9.28
C ARG A 47 -0.36 -19.11 -10.39
N LYS A 48 -1.39 -18.61 -11.07
CA LYS A 48 -2.10 -19.33 -12.14
C LYS A 48 -1.55 -19.04 -13.54
N ALA A 49 -0.74 -17.98 -13.71
CA ALA A 49 -0.14 -17.56 -14.99
C ALA A 49 1.02 -18.47 -15.47
N GLY A 50 0.92 -19.77 -15.17
CA GLY A 50 1.79 -20.81 -15.68
C GLY A 50 2.96 -21.10 -14.75
N ALA A 51 2.96 -22.27 -14.12
CA ALA A 51 4.18 -22.93 -13.67
C ALA A 51 5.08 -23.12 -14.92
N GLY A 52 5.98 -22.17 -15.18
CA GLY A 52 6.89 -22.21 -16.34
C GLY A 52 7.25 -20.87 -16.99
N SER A 53 6.55 -19.75 -16.70
CA SER A 53 6.94 -18.44 -17.24
C SER A 53 7.93 -17.72 -16.30
N LEU A 54 8.97 -17.10 -16.87
CA LEU A 54 9.94 -16.32 -16.10
C LEU A 54 9.26 -15.09 -15.46
N PRO A 55 9.64 -14.71 -14.22
CA PRO A 55 9.17 -13.48 -13.57
C PRO A 55 9.28 -12.25 -14.48
N LEU A 56 8.29 -11.37 -14.40
CA LEU A 56 8.22 -10.17 -15.23
C LEU A 56 8.49 -8.91 -14.38
N LEU A 57 9.34 -8.03 -14.90
CA LEU A 57 9.59 -6.67 -14.40
C LEU A 57 9.16 -5.64 -15.44
N TYR A 58 8.27 -4.72 -15.06
CA TYR A 58 7.95 -3.53 -15.84
C TYR A 58 8.83 -2.36 -15.42
N VAL A 59 9.46 -1.70 -16.38
CA VAL A 59 10.44 -0.63 -16.13
C VAL A 59 10.01 0.65 -16.85
N PRO A 60 9.94 1.81 -16.18
CA PRO A 60 9.74 3.10 -16.83
C PRO A 60 10.79 3.34 -17.94
N THR A 61 10.39 4.02 -19.01
CA THR A 61 11.24 4.22 -20.20
C THR A 61 12.61 4.78 -19.87
N ARG A 62 12.68 5.70 -18.89
CA ARG A 62 13.93 6.34 -18.47
C ARG A 62 14.97 5.34 -17.94
N ASP A 63 14.55 4.29 -17.27
CA ASP A 63 15.44 3.35 -16.58
C ASP A 63 15.54 2.00 -17.30
N TYR A 64 14.83 1.85 -18.43
CA TYR A 64 14.73 0.59 -19.17
C TYR A 64 16.10 0.02 -19.54
N GLU A 65 16.98 0.84 -20.13
CA GLU A 65 18.32 0.38 -20.55
C GLU A 65 19.17 -0.08 -19.36
N VAL A 66 19.08 0.60 -18.22
CA VAL A 66 19.83 0.23 -17.02
C VAL A 66 19.38 -1.15 -16.54
N TYR A 67 18.08 -1.35 -16.36
CA TYR A 67 17.54 -2.64 -15.93
C TYR A 67 17.74 -3.75 -16.97
N ALA A 68 17.51 -3.48 -18.26
CA ALA A 68 17.68 -4.46 -19.32
C ALA A 68 19.12 -4.97 -19.39
N ASN A 69 20.11 -4.09 -19.28
CA ASN A 69 21.52 -4.47 -19.28
C ASN A 69 21.94 -5.18 -17.98
N THR A 70 21.50 -4.70 -16.82
CA THR A 70 21.84 -5.33 -15.53
C THR A 70 21.25 -6.73 -15.38
N LEU A 71 20.06 -6.98 -15.93
CA LEU A 71 19.37 -8.26 -15.80
C LEU A 71 19.70 -9.25 -16.93
N VAL A 72 20.65 -8.93 -17.82
CA VAL A 72 21.18 -9.90 -18.80
C VAL A 72 21.70 -11.13 -18.06
N GLY A 73 21.23 -12.31 -18.47
CA GLY A 73 21.61 -13.59 -17.86
C GLY A 73 20.82 -13.98 -16.61
N TYR A 74 19.97 -13.09 -16.07
CA TYR A 74 19.05 -13.44 -15.00
C TYR A 74 17.76 -14.07 -15.59
N PRO A 75 17.14 -15.04 -14.89
CA PRO A 75 15.91 -15.68 -15.34
C PRO A 75 14.69 -14.75 -15.12
N ALA A 76 14.68 -13.59 -15.78
CA ALA A 76 13.63 -12.59 -15.68
C ALA A 76 13.33 -11.99 -17.05
N ARG A 77 12.07 -11.64 -17.27
CA ARG A 77 11.62 -10.85 -18.42
C ARG A 77 11.57 -9.39 -18.01
N VAL A 78 12.12 -8.52 -18.84
CA VAL A 78 12.04 -7.06 -18.67
C VAL A 78 11.14 -6.50 -19.77
N LYS A 79 10.15 -5.68 -19.41
CA LYS A 79 9.28 -4.98 -20.35
C LYS A 79 9.24 -3.50 -20.00
N LEU A 80 9.06 -2.66 -21.03
CA LEU A 80 8.68 -1.27 -20.82
C LEU A 80 7.34 -1.20 -20.06
N TYR A 81 7.29 -0.32 -19.06
CA TYR A 81 6.05 0.04 -18.38
C TYR A 81 5.14 0.77 -19.37
N PRO A 82 3.92 0.24 -19.67
CA PRO A 82 3.05 0.81 -20.70
C PRO A 82 2.31 2.08 -20.24
N GLY A 83 2.57 2.56 -19.03
CA GLY A 83 1.84 3.65 -18.39
C GLY A 83 0.68 3.15 -17.51
N MET A 84 0.05 4.10 -16.83
CA MET A 84 -1.05 3.83 -15.89
C MET A 84 -2.28 3.26 -16.63
N PRO A 85 -2.76 2.06 -16.26
CA PRO A 85 -3.98 1.50 -16.83
C PRO A 85 -5.17 2.42 -16.57
N ARG A 86 -5.98 2.68 -17.60
CA ARG A 86 -7.16 3.56 -17.50
C ARG A 86 -8.46 2.76 -17.45
N THR A 87 -8.47 1.54 -17.97
CA THR A 87 -9.64 0.67 -18.09
C THR A 87 -9.37 -0.74 -17.55
N VAL A 88 -10.42 -1.53 -17.33
CA VAL A 88 -10.28 -2.95 -16.97
C VAL A 88 -9.59 -3.72 -18.10
N LYS A 89 -9.88 -3.38 -19.35
CA LYS A 89 -9.22 -3.98 -20.52
C LYS A 89 -7.72 -3.72 -20.55
N ASP A 90 -7.26 -2.57 -20.04
CA ASP A 90 -5.83 -2.29 -19.93
C ASP A 90 -5.18 -3.20 -18.87
N PHE A 91 -5.83 -3.36 -17.71
CA PHE A 91 -5.38 -4.31 -16.69
C PHE A 91 -5.40 -5.76 -17.18
N ASP A 92 -6.44 -6.18 -17.89
CA ASP A 92 -6.57 -7.55 -18.40
C ASP A 92 -5.50 -7.89 -19.46
N LYS A 93 -4.94 -6.87 -20.14
CA LYS A 93 -3.81 -7.02 -21.07
C LYS A 93 -2.47 -7.07 -20.36
N MET A 94 -2.37 -6.61 -19.11
CA MET A 94 -1.12 -6.64 -18.36
C MET A 94 -0.90 -8.01 -17.73
N GLU A 95 0.24 -8.61 -18.05
CA GLU A 95 0.73 -9.78 -17.32
C GLU A 95 1.12 -9.37 -15.89
N PRO A 96 0.80 -10.16 -14.86
CA PRO A 96 1.28 -9.90 -13.50
C PRO A 96 2.82 -9.86 -13.45
N GLY A 97 3.35 -8.76 -12.96
CA GLY A 97 4.78 -8.53 -12.77
C GLY A 97 5.07 -7.51 -11.68
N LEU A 98 6.35 -7.44 -11.29
CA LEU A 98 6.89 -6.37 -10.45
C LEU A 98 6.99 -5.08 -11.25
N LEU A 99 6.91 -3.97 -10.53
CA LEU A 99 7.26 -2.65 -11.04
C LEU A 99 8.66 -2.32 -10.54
N ALA A 100 9.49 -1.79 -11.43
CA ALA A 100 10.81 -1.30 -11.07
C ALA A 100 10.71 -0.20 -10.00
N LEU A 101 11.82 0.04 -9.33
CA LEU A 101 11.94 1.15 -8.39
C LEU A 101 13.20 1.95 -8.78
N GLU A 102 13.62 2.92 -7.98
CA GLU A 102 14.86 3.65 -8.24
C GLU A 102 16.04 2.66 -8.22
N PHE A 103 16.75 2.59 -9.35
CA PHE A 103 17.86 1.67 -9.51
C PHE A 103 18.98 1.98 -8.50
N GLY A 104 19.49 0.95 -7.84
CA GLY A 104 20.55 1.06 -6.83
C GLY A 104 20.08 1.49 -5.44
N ALA A 105 18.79 1.76 -5.22
CA ALA A 105 18.24 1.99 -3.88
C ALA A 105 17.70 0.67 -3.29
N GLU A 106 18.07 0.38 -2.04
CA GLU A 106 17.56 -0.78 -1.31
C GLU A 106 16.19 -0.51 -0.69
N TYR A 107 15.45 -1.58 -0.38
CA TYR A 107 14.24 -1.50 0.43
C TYR A 107 14.03 -2.76 1.25
N ILE A 108 13.30 -2.62 2.35
CA ILE A 108 12.87 -3.72 3.20
C ILE A 108 11.41 -4.06 2.89
N VAL A 109 11.08 -5.34 2.96
CA VAL A 109 9.71 -5.86 2.80
C VAL A 109 9.12 -6.23 4.16
N PRO A 110 7.78 -6.28 4.31
CA PRO A 110 7.14 -6.70 5.57
C PRO A 110 7.53 -8.11 6.01
N GLY A 111 7.85 -8.99 5.06
CA GLY A 111 8.37 -10.33 5.30
C GLY A 111 7.37 -11.46 5.07
N GLY A 112 7.88 -12.70 5.13
CA GLY A 112 7.10 -13.91 4.88
C GLY A 112 6.55 -13.96 3.46
N ARG A 113 5.22 -13.97 3.31
CA ARG A 113 4.57 -14.02 1.99
C ARG A 113 4.65 -12.70 1.21
N PHE A 114 5.02 -11.61 1.88
CA PHE A 114 5.08 -10.26 1.29
C PHE A 114 6.49 -9.99 0.80
N THR A 115 6.70 -10.12 -0.51
CA THR A 115 8.02 -9.99 -1.16
C THR A 115 8.17 -8.72 -2.00
N SER A 116 7.37 -7.70 -1.68
CA SER A 116 7.37 -6.39 -2.33
C SER A 116 7.48 -5.29 -1.29
N MET A 117 7.89 -4.11 -1.73
CA MET A 117 7.76 -2.90 -0.91
C MET A 117 6.27 -2.59 -0.74
N TYR A 118 5.83 -2.33 0.49
CA TYR A 118 4.45 -1.92 0.80
C TYR A 118 4.42 -0.47 1.26
N GLY A 119 3.40 0.28 0.83
CA GLY A 119 3.30 1.72 1.01
C GLY A 119 3.44 2.18 2.47
N TRP A 120 2.45 1.84 3.31
CA TRP A 120 2.42 2.31 4.71
C TRP A 120 3.36 1.54 5.66
N ASP A 121 3.59 0.24 5.43
CA ASP A 121 4.52 -0.59 6.21
C ASP A 121 5.93 0.03 6.19
N SER A 122 6.33 0.58 5.04
CA SER A 122 7.63 1.22 4.84
C SER A 122 7.90 2.34 5.85
N TYR A 123 6.90 3.12 6.23
CA TYR A 123 7.07 4.17 7.24
C TYR A 123 7.44 3.59 8.60
N PHE A 124 6.71 2.56 9.06
CA PHE A 124 6.98 1.94 10.36
C PHE A 124 8.30 1.16 10.37
N ILE A 125 8.67 0.54 9.25
CA ILE A 125 9.98 -0.10 9.07
C ILE A 125 11.09 0.96 9.17
N ILE A 126 10.94 2.11 8.52
CA ILE A 126 11.87 3.25 8.62
C ILE A 126 12.01 3.72 10.07
N LEU A 127 10.90 3.90 10.79
CA LEU A 127 10.96 4.27 12.21
C LEU A 127 11.75 3.24 13.03
N GLY A 128 11.51 1.94 12.81
CA GLY A 128 12.24 0.87 13.48
C GLY A 128 13.74 0.90 13.21
N MET A 129 14.14 1.18 11.98
CA MET A 129 15.55 1.37 11.59
C MET A 129 16.18 2.58 12.28
N LEU A 130 15.45 3.69 12.37
CA LEU A 130 15.95 4.91 13.04
C LEU A 130 16.05 4.74 14.56
N SER A 131 15.23 3.88 15.16
CA SER A 131 15.20 3.66 16.62
C SER A 131 16.08 2.49 17.10
N SER A 132 16.77 1.77 16.21
CA SER A 132 17.52 0.57 16.60
C SER A 132 18.74 0.87 17.48
N SER A 133 19.28 2.08 17.39
CA SER A 133 20.41 2.58 18.18
C SER A 133 20.39 4.10 18.20
N GLU A 134 21.15 4.71 19.12
CA GLU A 134 21.35 6.16 19.16
C GLU A 134 22.85 6.49 19.19
N PRO A 135 23.42 7.13 18.13
CA PRO A 135 22.76 7.49 16.86
C PRO A 135 22.31 6.25 16.05
N PRO A 136 21.42 6.41 15.05
CA PRO A 136 21.00 5.31 14.18
C PRO A 136 22.20 4.61 13.54
N GLU A 137 22.09 3.29 13.40
CA GLU A 137 23.15 2.49 12.77
C GLU A 137 23.34 2.96 11.31
N PRO A 138 24.58 3.25 10.85
CA PRO A 138 24.81 3.87 9.55
C PRO A 138 24.17 3.14 8.36
N ARG A 139 24.24 1.81 8.31
CA ARG A 139 23.66 1.03 7.21
C ARG A 139 22.14 1.06 7.24
N LEU A 140 21.52 0.94 8.41
CA LEU A 140 20.06 1.07 8.56
C LEU A 140 19.57 2.47 8.19
N LEU A 141 20.34 3.52 8.51
CA LEU A 141 20.03 4.88 8.07
C LEU A 141 20.11 5.01 6.54
N GLU A 142 21.15 4.46 5.90
CA GLU A 142 21.27 4.46 4.44
C GLU A 142 20.11 3.70 3.75
N THR A 143 19.73 2.54 4.29
CA THR A 143 18.56 1.79 3.81
C THR A 143 17.26 2.59 4.02
N ALA A 144 17.10 3.30 5.14
CA ALA A 144 15.95 4.15 5.41
C ALA A 144 15.83 5.30 4.38
N VAL A 145 16.95 5.95 4.07
CA VAL A 145 17.02 6.98 3.02
C VAL A 145 16.72 6.37 1.65
N SER A 146 17.20 5.17 1.36
CA SER A 146 16.88 4.45 0.13
C SER A 146 15.39 4.15 0.00
N MET A 147 14.72 3.72 1.08
CA MET A 147 13.28 3.51 1.08
C MET A 147 12.49 4.80 0.79
N LEU A 148 12.92 5.96 1.31
CA LEU A 148 12.33 7.25 0.93
C LEU A 148 12.46 7.50 -0.57
N ARG A 149 13.63 7.21 -1.17
CA ARG A 149 13.83 7.33 -2.64
C ARG A 149 12.88 6.42 -3.40
N GLN A 150 12.65 5.20 -2.92
CA GLN A 150 11.68 4.28 -3.54
C GLN A 150 10.24 4.80 -3.46
N GLN A 151 9.81 5.34 -2.30
CA GLN A 151 8.48 5.94 -2.17
C GLN A 151 8.29 7.12 -3.14
N VAL A 152 9.31 7.99 -3.26
CA VAL A 152 9.31 9.12 -4.19
C VAL A 152 9.26 8.64 -5.64
N TYR A 153 10.03 7.61 -5.99
CA TYR A 153 10.08 7.03 -7.32
C TYR A 153 8.71 6.50 -7.77
N GLU A 154 7.97 5.84 -6.88
CA GLU A 154 6.62 5.35 -7.22
C GLU A 154 5.68 6.51 -7.59
N ILE A 155 5.69 7.61 -6.83
CA ILE A 155 4.85 8.77 -7.14
C ILE A 155 5.31 9.45 -8.43
N GLU A 156 6.62 9.54 -8.68
CA GLU A 156 7.18 10.12 -9.91
C GLU A 156 6.74 9.33 -11.15
N ASN A 157 6.82 7.99 -11.12
CA ASN A 157 6.66 7.13 -12.30
C ASN A 157 5.29 6.45 -12.41
N TYR A 158 4.63 6.17 -11.29
CA TYR A 158 3.35 5.44 -11.21
C TYR A 158 2.19 6.33 -10.74
N GLY A 159 2.50 7.53 -10.24
CA GLY A 159 1.51 8.58 -9.95
C GLY A 159 0.94 8.54 -8.53
N ALA A 160 1.30 7.54 -7.72
CA ALA A 160 0.95 7.42 -6.30
C ALA A 160 1.97 6.50 -5.61
N LEU A 161 2.05 6.56 -4.28
CA LEU A 161 2.63 5.49 -3.49
C LEU A 161 1.68 4.30 -3.55
N LEU A 162 2.14 3.17 -4.10
CA LEU A 162 1.29 2.02 -4.35
C LEU A 162 1.10 1.21 -3.06
N ASN A 163 0.05 0.39 -3.04
CA ASN A 163 -0.12 -0.61 -1.99
C ASN A 163 1.13 -1.50 -1.91
N ALA A 164 1.59 -1.98 -3.06
CA ALA A 164 2.92 -2.53 -3.25
C ALA A 164 3.36 -2.40 -4.71
N ASN A 165 4.66 -2.51 -4.99
CA ASN A 165 5.25 -2.35 -6.33
C ASN A 165 4.96 -3.52 -7.30
N ARG A 166 3.67 -3.84 -7.49
CA ARG A 166 3.16 -4.86 -8.41
C ARG A 166 2.25 -4.20 -9.43
N SER A 167 2.33 -4.66 -10.67
CA SER A 167 1.44 -4.23 -11.78
C SER A 167 -0.05 -4.20 -11.41
N TYR A 168 -0.52 -5.14 -10.61
CA TYR A 168 -1.92 -5.24 -10.21
C TYR A 168 -2.32 -4.39 -9.00
N PHE A 169 -1.36 -3.67 -8.41
CA PHE A 169 -1.61 -2.61 -7.43
C PHE A 169 -1.52 -1.22 -8.04
N LEU A 170 -1.31 -1.09 -9.36
CA LEU A 170 -1.29 0.23 -10.03
C LEU A 170 -2.56 1.05 -9.76
N ASN A 171 -3.71 0.44 -9.49
CA ASN A 171 -4.95 1.14 -9.15
C ASN A 171 -5.22 1.29 -7.64
N ARG A 172 -4.23 1.04 -6.77
CA ARG A 172 -4.45 0.98 -5.33
C ARG A 172 -3.27 1.57 -4.56
N SER A 173 -3.56 2.50 -3.66
CA SER A 173 -2.58 3.06 -2.72
C SER A 173 -2.67 2.36 -1.35
N GLN A 174 -2.11 3.01 -0.33
CA GLN A 174 -2.22 2.72 1.09
C GLN A 174 -2.22 4.03 1.88
N PRO A 175 -2.48 4.04 3.21
CA PRO A 175 -2.45 5.27 4.00
C PRO A 175 -1.16 6.09 3.77
N PRO A 176 -1.28 7.40 3.44
CA PRO A 176 -0.15 8.17 2.92
C PRO A 176 0.76 8.71 4.03
N PHE A 177 1.87 8.03 4.29
CA PHE A 177 2.86 8.42 5.30
C PHE A 177 4.12 9.12 4.75
N LEU A 178 4.18 9.47 3.46
CA LEU A 178 5.41 10.01 2.86
C LEU A 178 5.91 11.31 3.51
N SER A 179 5.00 12.21 3.92
CA SER A 179 5.37 13.43 4.66
C SER A 179 5.97 13.09 6.02
N SER A 180 5.37 12.14 6.75
CA SER A 180 5.90 11.64 8.02
C SER A 180 7.26 10.95 7.85
N THR A 181 7.45 10.16 6.78
CA THR A 181 8.75 9.57 6.44
C THR A 181 9.80 10.66 6.21
N LEU A 182 9.48 11.67 5.40
CA LEU A 182 10.39 12.78 5.13
C LEU A 182 10.75 13.51 6.43
N MET A 183 9.77 13.79 7.29
CA MET A 183 10.00 14.47 8.58
C MET A 183 10.89 13.65 9.51
N ALA A 184 10.70 12.33 9.58
CA ALA A 184 11.54 11.44 10.39
C ALA A 184 13.00 11.40 9.90
N LEU A 185 13.22 11.49 8.59
CA LEU A 185 14.57 11.45 7.99
C LEU A 185 15.24 12.82 7.89
N LEU A 186 14.48 13.91 7.94
CA LEU A 186 14.96 15.28 7.72
C LEU A 186 16.20 15.65 8.55
N PRO A 187 16.33 15.29 9.84
CA PRO A 187 17.54 15.58 10.62
C PRO A 187 18.83 15.03 10.00
N TYR A 188 18.73 13.91 9.28
CA TYR A 188 19.86 13.19 8.69
C TYR A 188 20.14 13.58 7.24
N ILE A 189 19.10 14.02 6.50
CA ILE A 189 19.21 14.33 5.06
C ILE A 189 19.04 15.81 4.72
N LYS A 190 18.97 16.72 5.70
CA LYS A 190 18.76 18.18 5.47
C LYS A 190 19.72 18.82 4.46
N ASN A 191 20.92 18.27 4.32
CA ASN A 191 21.93 18.77 3.38
C ASN A 191 21.75 18.20 1.95
N ASP A 192 21.02 17.09 1.78
CA ASP A 192 20.59 16.57 0.48
C ASP A 192 19.34 17.32 0.00
N THR A 193 19.55 18.59 -0.35
CA THR A 193 18.47 19.49 -0.80
C THR A 193 17.73 18.96 -2.02
N LYS A 194 18.39 18.15 -2.86
CA LYS A 194 17.79 17.53 -4.04
C LYS A 194 16.79 16.45 -3.64
N LEU A 195 17.15 15.54 -2.73
CA LEU A 195 16.22 14.52 -2.26
C LEU A 195 15.05 15.14 -1.48
N VAL A 196 15.33 16.11 -0.59
CA VAL A 196 14.29 16.82 0.16
C VAL A 196 13.31 17.50 -0.80
N SER A 197 13.80 18.23 -1.81
CA SER A 197 12.95 18.89 -2.80
C SER A 197 12.14 17.88 -3.64
N ARG A 198 12.73 16.77 -4.06
CA ARG A 198 12.01 15.69 -4.78
C ARG A 198 10.90 15.10 -3.91
N ALA A 199 11.20 14.80 -2.64
CA ALA A 199 10.22 14.25 -1.72
C ALA A 199 9.07 15.23 -1.44
N THR A 200 9.36 16.51 -1.21
CA THR A 200 8.33 17.54 -1.05
C THR A 200 7.44 17.66 -2.30
N ALA A 201 8.03 17.67 -3.49
CA ALA A 201 7.27 17.71 -4.74
C ALA A 201 6.38 16.47 -4.92
N ALA A 202 6.89 15.28 -4.58
CA ALA A 202 6.12 14.04 -4.62
C ALA A 202 4.94 14.06 -3.63
N ILE A 203 5.14 14.55 -2.40
CA ILE A 203 4.07 14.71 -1.40
C ILE A 203 2.95 15.61 -1.92
N VAL A 204 3.29 16.78 -2.48
CA VAL A 204 2.28 17.70 -3.04
C VAL A 204 1.58 17.06 -4.23
N LYS A 205 2.33 16.43 -5.14
CA LYS A 205 1.77 15.74 -6.31
C LYS A 205 0.78 14.66 -5.90
N GLU A 206 1.12 13.83 -4.91
CA GLU A 206 0.24 12.77 -4.41
C GLU A 206 -1.00 13.35 -3.70
N TYR A 207 -0.81 14.35 -2.84
CA TYR A 207 -1.92 15.04 -2.18
C TYR A 207 -2.94 15.58 -3.20
N ASP A 208 -2.48 16.33 -4.21
CA ASP A 208 -3.37 16.98 -5.19
C ASP A 208 -3.96 16.01 -6.21
N ASN A 209 -3.20 15.01 -6.66
CA ASN A 209 -3.60 14.15 -7.76
C ASN A 209 -4.14 12.77 -7.34
N VAL A 210 -4.03 12.41 -6.06
CA VAL A 210 -4.55 11.14 -5.53
C VAL A 210 -5.62 11.42 -4.49
N TRP A 211 -5.28 12.14 -3.41
CA TRP A 211 -6.11 12.23 -2.21
C TRP A 211 -7.17 13.34 -2.30
N LYS A 212 -6.79 14.55 -2.72
CA LYS A 212 -7.68 15.71 -2.87
C LYS A 212 -8.26 15.83 -4.30
N CYS A 213 -8.53 14.70 -4.96
CA CYS A 213 -8.95 14.68 -6.34
C CYS A 213 -10.13 13.75 -6.62
N GLY A 214 -10.79 14.00 -7.75
CA GLY A 214 -11.71 13.06 -8.37
C GLY A 214 -12.81 12.56 -7.45
N HIS A 215 -12.93 11.23 -7.35
CA HIS A 215 -13.93 10.57 -6.51
C HIS A 215 -13.58 10.51 -5.02
N ARG A 216 -12.28 10.55 -4.69
CA ARG A 216 -11.83 10.45 -3.31
C ARG A 216 -12.30 11.66 -2.52
N TYR A 217 -12.11 12.84 -3.08
CA TYR A 217 -12.43 14.10 -2.45
C TYR A 217 -13.91 14.48 -2.59
N ASP A 218 -14.58 14.63 -1.45
CA ASP A 218 -15.92 15.19 -1.37
C ASP A 218 -15.84 16.70 -1.09
N ARG A 219 -16.27 17.51 -2.06
CA ARG A 219 -16.26 18.98 -1.95
C ARG A 219 -17.26 19.51 -0.92
N ALA A 220 -18.32 18.77 -0.60
CA ALA A 220 -19.34 19.24 0.35
C ALA A 220 -18.81 19.18 1.79
N THR A 221 -18.12 18.11 2.13
CA THR A 221 -17.54 17.91 3.47
C THR A 221 -16.10 18.41 3.58
N GLY A 222 -15.39 18.52 2.45
CA GLY A 222 -13.95 18.79 2.43
C GLY A 222 -13.10 17.58 2.82
N LEU A 223 -13.69 16.39 2.89
CA LEU A 223 -13.03 15.15 3.31
C LEU A 223 -12.74 14.21 2.13
N SER A 224 -11.77 13.33 2.33
CA SER A 224 -11.35 12.31 1.37
C SER A 224 -11.75 10.91 1.82
N ARG A 225 -11.90 10.01 0.84
CA ARG A 225 -12.26 8.60 1.04
C ARG A 225 -11.25 7.69 0.37
N ALA A 226 -11.03 6.53 0.95
CA ALA A 226 -10.25 5.47 0.30
C ALA A 226 -11.07 4.90 -0.87
N THR A 227 -10.56 5.06 -2.09
CA THR A 227 -11.13 4.50 -3.32
C THR A 227 -9.99 4.26 -4.31
N GLU A 228 -10.23 3.58 -5.41
CA GLU A 228 -9.23 3.39 -6.47
C GLU A 228 -8.35 4.58 -6.89
N ILE A 229 -7.12 4.29 -7.34
CA ILE A 229 -6.30 5.27 -8.06
C ILE A 229 -6.78 5.32 -9.52
N GLY A 230 -7.04 6.54 -10.01
CA GLY A 230 -7.34 6.79 -11.42
C GLY A 230 -8.82 7.04 -11.72
N HIS A 231 -9.05 7.81 -12.79
CA HIS A 231 -10.39 8.23 -13.16
C HIS A 231 -11.23 7.07 -13.74
N TYR A 232 -12.31 6.67 -13.04
CA TYR A 232 -13.66 6.19 -13.45
C TYR A 232 -13.87 5.23 -14.65
N ALA A 233 -13.00 5.16 -15.66
CA ALA A 233 -13.28 4.48 -16.93
C ALA A 233 -13.33 2.95 -16.77
N TRP A 234 -12.47 2.39 -15.93
CA TRP A 234 -12.49 0.99 -15.53
C TRP A 234 -13.79 0.51 -14.85
N MET A 235 -14.64 1.39 -14.32
CA MET A 235 -15.96 1.01 -13.79
C MET A 235 -17.11 1.22 -14.76
N LYS A 236 -16.90 1.85 -15.92
CA LYS A 236 -17.95 1.98 -16.95
C LYS A 236 -18.38 0.60 -17.47
N ASP A 237 -17.42 -0.31 -17.62
CA ASP A 237 -17.60 -1.65 -18.22
C ASP A 237 -18.24 -2.69 -17.29
N LEU A 238 -18.36 -2.42 -15.99
CA LEU A 238 -19.01 -3.34 -15.06
C LEU A 238 -20.54 -3.30 -15.23
N THR A 239 -21.22 -4.44 -15.22
CA THR A 239 -22.69 -4.51 -15.30
C THR A 239 -23.32 -4.34 -13.90
N GLY A 240 -24.25 -3.39 -13.74
CA GLY A 240 -25.05 -3.17 -12.52
C GLY A 240 -24.38 -2.33 -11.41
N ASN A 241 -25.13 -1.36 -10.86
CA ASN A 241 -24.63 -0.43 -9.83
C ASN A 241 -24.18 -1.12 -8.54
N ALA A 242 -24.90 -2.15 -8.08
CA ALA A 242 -24.57 -2.89 -6.85
C ALA A 242 -23.23 -3.64 -6.95
N ARG A 243 -22.95 -4.26 -8.11
CA ARG A 243 -21.69 -4.98 -8.32
C ARG A 243 -20.50 -4.04 -8.41
N LYS A 244 -20.67 -2.88 -9.07
CA LYS A 244 -19.65 -1.81 -9.09
C LYS A 244 -19.31 -1.36 -7.68
N ARG A 245 -20.34 -1.05 -6.90
CA ARG A 245 -20.23 -0.61 -5.51
C ARG A 245 -19.50 -1.62 -4.63
N ALA A 246 -19.88 -2.90 -4.68
CA ALA A 246 -19.19 -3.95 -3.93
C ALA A 246 -17.69 -4.07 -4.28
N ILE A 247 -17.34 -3.93 -5.57
CA ILE A 247 -15.94 -3.92 -6.01
C ILE A 247 -15.20 -2.71 -5.43
N ARG A 248 -15.78 -1.51 -5.50
CA ARG A 248 -15.18 -0.30 -4.91
C ARG A 248 -14.98 -0.44 -3.41
N SER A 249 -15.97 -0.93 -2.69
CA SER A 249 -15.87 -1.16 -1.25
C SER A 249 -14.75 -2.15 -0.92
N ASP A 250 -14.63 -3.27 -1.63
CA ASP A 250 -13.52 -4.23 -1.47
C ASP A 250 -12.15 -3.56 -1.71
N MET A 251 -12.07 -2.66 -2.68
CA MET A 251 -10.82 -1.96 -2.97
C MET A 251 -10.48 -0.89 -1.95
N ALA A 252 -11.48 -0.15 -1.47
CA ALA A 252 -11.36 0.81 -0.39
C ALA A 252 -10.89 0.13 0.92
N ILE A 253 -11.41 -1.06 1.22
CA ILE A 253 -10.97 -1.87 2.36
C ILE A 253 -9.48 -2.18 2.26
N GLN A 254 -9.01 -2.64 1.10
CA GLN A 254 -7.59 -2.95 0.89
C GLN A 254 -6.70 -1.70 0.84
N GLU A 255 -7.16 -0.59 0.25
CA GLU A 255 -6.44 0.69 0.25
C GLU A 255 -6.33 1.27 1.67
N SER A 256 -7.29 0.99 2.55
CA SER A 256 -7.22 1.42 3.95
C SER A 256 -6.14 0.71 4.77
N GLY A 257 -5.58 -0.41 4.29
CA GLY A 257 -4.69 -1.29 5.06
C GLY A 257 -5.38 -2.13 6.15
N HIS A 258 -6.70 -2.00 6.31
CA HIS A 258 -7.49 -2.72 7.31
C HIS A 258 -8.33 -3.85 6.68
N ASP A 259 -7.75 -4.58 5.72
CA ASP A 259 -8.37 -5.73 5.07
C ASP A 259 -8.24 -7.00 5.94
N THR A 260 -9.28 -7.45 6.63
CA THR A 260 -10.65 -6.95 6.70
C THR A 260 -11.07 -6.63 8.13
N THR A 261 -11.98 -5.67 8.30
CA THR A 261 -12.54 -5.27 9.61
C THR A 261 -14.04 -5.01 9.52
N ALA A 262 -14.77 -5.31 10.60
CA ALA A 262 -16.22 -5.06 10.71
C ALA A 262 -16.61 -3.61 10.43
N ARG A 263 -15.74 -2.65 10.77
CA ARG A 263 -15.93 -1.21 10.52
C ARG A 263 -16.15 -0.89 9.04
N LEU A 264 -15.47 -1.63 8.15
CA LEU A 264 -15.45 -1.37 6.71
C LEU A 264 -16.26 -2.41 5.91
N THR A 265 -16.49 -3.61 6.44
CA THR A 265 -17.23 -4.67 5.73
C THR A 265 -18.74 -4.64 5.96
N ARG A 266 -19.21 -4.02 7.05
CA ARG A 266 -20.65 -3.85 7.35
C ARG A 266 -21.27 -2.61 6.69
N THR A 267 -20.45 -1.84 6.00
CA THR A 267 -20.76 -0.56 5.37
C THR A 267 -20.15 -0.54 3.96
N ASP A 268 -20.61 0.35 3.10
CA ASP A 268 -19.94 0.58 1.82
C ASP A 268 -18.66 1.39 2.05
N ALA A 269 -17.53 0.72 2.29
CA ALA A 269 -16.25 1.37 2.60
C ALA A 269 -15.84 2.48 1.62
N CYS A 270 -16.22 2.38 0.35
CA CYS A 270 -15.91 3.41 -0.65
C CYS A 270 -16.65 4.73 -0.44
N ASP A 271 -17.70 4.76 0.40
CA ASP A 271 -18.47 5.96 0.70
C ASP A 271 -18.06 6.60 2.04
N ILE A 272 -17.14 5.99 2.79
CA ILE A 272 -16.76 6.43 4.14
C ILE A 272 -15.55 7.35 4.07
N ALA A 273 -15.69 8.58 4.57
CA ALA A 273 -14.56 9.43 4.92
C ALA A 273 -14.05 8.98 6.29
N THR A 274 -12.95 8.22 6.32
CA THR A 274 -12.41 7.66 7.56
C THR A 274 -11.59 8.70 8.32
N VAL A 275 -11.59 8.58 9.65
CA VAL A 275 -10.71 9.38 10.52
C VAL A 275 -9.23 9.04 10.31
N ASP A 276 -8.91 7.86 9.78
CA ASP A 276 -7.52 7.46 9.57
C ASP A 276 -6.89 8.19 8.37
N LEU A 277 -7.70 8.58 7.37
CA LEU A 277 -7.22 9.24 6.15
C LEU A 277 -7.23 10.77 6.26
N ASN A 278 -8.13 11.34 7.06
CA ASN A 278 -8.37 12.78 7.18
C ASN A 278 -7.83 13.31 8.51
#